data_AF-A0A970T0E6-F1
#
_entry.id   AF-A0A970T0E6-F1
#
_cell.length_a   1.000
_cell.length_b   1.000
_cell.length_c   1.000
_cell.angle_alpha   90.00
_cell.angle_beta   90.00
_cell.angle_gamma   90.00
#
_symmetry.space_group_name_H-M   'P 1'
#
loop_
_entity.id
_entity.type
_entity.pdbx_description
1 polymer ?
#
loop_
_entity_poly.entity_id
_entity_poly.type
_entity_poly.pdbx_seq_one_letter_code
_entity_poly.pdbx_strand_id
1 'polypeptide(L)'
;MVEGIEAAPVRVVLDDALPLGEIELPEQDGASHFVVARERVRAELEEHRTDEEPFMSMLLPTLARRWATDGLPLSTHYLPAGRSGIMQAYDSIVAAVLQGAAEAPFGVDIPRVPGAAAEFLTVLVSRWRSERRRATRRRSTSPVDEAIAQFEATALNGEVTIDFTDTGPVPTFTYRSPIGDLPLVRASSSVLEVAPLSVYLRGHVGEGDLLIIEEPEAHLHPANQRRMARLLAALIRAGVFVLITTHSDYLVEQLRALRMAGELPADERAEVLDETPEAYLRGDELGIYLFDGAYDDAGEFVGSTARELPWRVTDDDEPGYYEQVDQALYDELTTLERRITAKD
;
A
#
# COMPACT_ATOMS: atom_id res chain seq x y z
N MET A 1 24.82 42.54 10.65
CA MET A 1 23.64 42.26 9.81
C MET A 1 23.71 40.82 9.35
N VAL A 2 23.17 39.90 10.15
CA VAL A 2 22.40 38.71 9.75
C VAL A 2 21.63 38.31 11.02
N GLU A 3 20.45 38.90 11.23
CA GLU A 3 19.37 38.32 12.04
C GLU A 3 18.66 37.34 11.09
N GLY A 4 18.30 36.10 11.42
CA GLY A 4 17.58 35.62 12.59
C GLY A 4 16.38 34.83 12.04
N ILE A 5 16.57 33.55 11.70
CA ILE A 5 15.48 32.62 11.36
C ILE A 5 15.50 31.52 12.41
N GLU A 6 14.71 31.72 13.47
CA GLU A 6 14.36 30.64 14.39
C GLU A 6 13.34 29.73 13.69
N ALA A 7 13.67 28.45 13.55
CA ALA A 7 12.71 27.43 13.19
C ALA A 7 11.74 27.26 14.37
N ALA A 8 10.55 27.85 14.26
CA ALA A 8 9.47 27.57 15.19
C ALA A 8 9.01 26.11 15.00
N PRO A 9 8.89 25.30 16.06
CA PRO A 9 8.23 24.01 15.97
C PRO A 9 6.77 24.24 15.60
N VAL A 10 6.30 23.61 14.52
CA VAL A 10 4.87 23.50 14.22
C VAL A 10 4.24 22.70 15.36
N ARG A 11 3.73 23.42 16.37
CA ARG A 11 2.78 22.88 17.34
C ARG A 11 1.43 22.87 16.65
N VAL A 12 0.92 21.68 16.32
CA VAL A 12 -0.51 21.50 16.09
C VAL A 12 -1.18 21.71 17.44
N VAL A 13 -1.63 22.94 17.69
CA VAL A 13 -2.53 23.27 18.79
C VAL A 13 -3.90 22.81 18.33
N LEU A 14 -4.38 21.70 18.87
CA LEU A 14 -5.80 21.35 18.82
C LEU A 14 -6.51 22.39 19.69
N ASP A 15 -7.09 23.40 19.04
CA ASP A 15 -7.82 24.45 19.73
C ASP A 15 -9.02 23.81 20.45
N ASP A 16 -9.10 24.09 21.75
CA ASP A 16 -10.15 23.58 22.63
C ASP A 16 -11.51 24.14 22.19
N ALA A 17 -12.50 23.26 22.21
CA ALA A 17 -13.93 23.57 22.15
C ALA A 17 -14.48 24.14 20.82
N LEU A 18 -14.97 23.24 19.96
CA LEU A 18 -16.11 23.54 19.09
C LEU A 18 -17.28 22.59 19.43
N PRO A 19 -18.52 23.11 19.50
CA PRO A 19 -19.65 22.36 20.04
C PRO A 19 -20.06 21.26 19.07
N LEU A 20 -19.95 20.02 19.54
CA LEU A 20 -20.42 18.82 18.87
C LEU A 20 -21.94 18.91 18.69
N GLY A 21 -22.40 19.16 17.47
CA GLY A 21 -23.78 18.92 17.10
C GLY A 21 -24.02 17.42 16.98
N GLU A 22 -24.96 16.88 17.75
CA GLU A 22 -25.47 15.52 17.58
C GLU A 22 -26.08 15.41 16.17
N ILE A 23 -25.43 14.66 15.28
CA ILE A 23 -26.00 14.26 14.00
C ILE A 23 -26.44 12.81 14.16
N GLU A 24 -27.75 12.58 14.14
CA GLU A 24 -28.35 11.25 14.20
C GLU A 24 -27.88 10.41 13.00
N LEU A 25 -27.34 9.23 13.30
CA LEU A 25 -26.94 8.23 12.30
C LEU A 25 -28.20 7.59 11.68
N PRO A 26 -28.24 7.36 10.35
CA PRO A 26 -29.34 6.59 9.75
C PRO A 26 -29.36 5.17 10.32
N GLU A 27 -30.55 4.69 10.68
CA GLU A 27 -30.76 3.34 11.20
C GLU A 27 -30.26 2.25 10.25
N GLN A 28 -29.77 1.18 10.85
CA GLN A 28 -29.10 0.04 10.24
C GLN A 28 -30.01 -0.72 9.26
N ASP A 29 -29.55 -0.83 8.01
CA ASP A 29 -30.08 -1.78 7.04
C ASP A 29 -28.90 -2.44 6.30
N GLY A 30 -28.29 -3.45 6.90
CA GLY A 30 -27.34 -4.39 6.27
C GLY A 30 -26.01 -3.83 5.73
N ALA A 31 -25.81 -2.51 5.70
CA ALA A 31 -24.57 -1.89 5.24
C ALA A 31 -23.45 -2.14 6.27
N SER A 32 -22.38 -2.79 5.83
CA SER A 32 -21.19 -2.98 6.66
C SER A 32 -20.61 -1.62 7.07
N HIS A 33 -19.99 -1.53 8.25
CA HIS A 33 -19.25 -0.34 8.70
C HIS A 33 -18.26 0.20 7.63
N PHE A 34 -17.79 -0.67 6.73
CA PHE A 34 -16.90 -0.35 5.62
C PHE A 34 -17.55 0.53 4.54
N VAL A 35 -18.83 0.30 4.23
CA VAL A 35 -19.61 1.09 3.28
C VAL A 35 -19.73 2.52 3.77
N VAL A 36 -20.02 2.65 5.07
CA VAL A 36 -20.17 3.93 5.75
C VAL A 36 -18.86 4.71 5.74
N ALA A 37 -17.72 4.04 5.96
CA ALA A 37 -16.40 4.67 5.89
C ALA A 37 -16.09 5.19 4.48
N ARG A 38 -16.35 4.38 3.44
CA ARG A 38 -16.12 4.78 2.04
C ARG A 38 -16.98 5.96 1.63
N GLU A 39 -18.30 5.89 1.81
CA GLU A 39 -19.22 6.96 1.40
C GLU A 39 -18.90 8.30 2.09
N ARG A 40 -18.30 8.24 3.28
CA ARG A 40 -17.87 9.44 4.02
C ARG A 40 -16.54 9.99 3.51
N VAL A 41 -15.56 9.15 3.17
CA VAL A 41 -14.35 9.58 2.45
C VAL A 41 -14.74 10.23 1.12
N ARG A 42 -15.67 9.62 0.39
CA ARG A 42 -16.23 10.18 -0.85
C ARG A 42 -16.83 11.56 -0.63
N ALA A 43 -17.73 11.72 0.34
CA ALA A 43 -18.38 12.99 0.64
C ALA A 43 -17.36 14.10 0.99
N GLU A 44 -16.31 13.77 1.73
CA GLU A 44 -15.30 14.74 2.15
C GLU A 44 -14.35 15.13 1.01
N LEU A 45 -14.00 14.18 0.13
CA LEU A 45 -13.29 14.46 -1.12
C LEU A 45 -14.11 15.31 -2.10
N GLU A 46 -15.43 15.15 -2.10
CA GLU A 46 -16.35 15.98 -2.88
C GLU A 46 -16.49 17.41 -2.31
N GLU A 47 -16.37 17.59 -0.99
CA GLU A 47 -16.48 18.88 -0.28
C GLU A 47 -15.18 19.70 -0.33
N HIS A 48 -14.00 19.08 -0.22
CA HIS A 48 -12.68 19.75 -0.19
C HIS A 48 -12.07 19.95 -1.59
N ARG A 49 -12.91 20.23 -2.57
CA ARG A 49 -12.57 20.19 -4.00
C ARG A 49 -11.66 21.33 -4.49
N THR A 50 -11.02 22.10 -3.59
CA THR A 50 -10.41 23.40 -3.93
C THR A 50 -9.22 23.86 -3.06
N ASP A 51 -8.59 23.03 -2.23
CA ASP A 51 -7.49 23.51 -1.39
C ASP A 51 -6.10 23.14 -1.94
N GLU A 52 -5.15 24.07 -1.75
CA GLU A 52 -3.71 23.96 -2.12
C GLU A 52 -2.97 22.84 -1.34
N GLU A 53 -3.68 22.03 -0.54
CA GLU A 53 -3.11 21.06 0.38
C GLU A 53 -2.93 19.66 -0.26
N PRO A 54 -1.76 19.01 -0.07
CA PRO A 54 -1.53 17.64 -0.56
C PRO A 54 -2.54 16.62 -0.02
N PHE A 55 -2.99 15.67 -0.85
CA PHE A 55 -3.99 14.64 -0.49
C PHE A 55 -3.79 13.98 0.89
N MET A 56 -2.57 13.56 1.22
CA MET A 56 -2.30 12.89 2.49
C MET A 56 -2.53 13.82 3.70
N SER A 57 -2.36 15.13 3.53
CA SER A 57 -2.64 16.12 4.56
C SER A 57 -4.14 16.37 4.78
N MET A 58 -4.98 16.11 3.78
CA MET A 58 -6.44 16.14 3.91
C MET A 58 -6.99 14.80 4.43
N LEU A 59 -6.54 13.67 3.87
CA LEU A 59 -7.07 12.34 4.19
C LEU A 59 -6.77 11.91 5.63
N LEU A 60 -5.54 12.14 6.11
CA LEU A 60 -5.13 11.65 7.43
C LEU A 60 -5.90 12.30 8.59
N PRO A 61 -6.14 13.63 8.61
CA PRO A 61 -6.98 14.26 9.63
C PRO A 61 -8.45 13.83 9.54
N THR A 62 -9.00 13.65 8.34
CA THR A 62 -10.38 13.17 8.13
C THR A 62 -10.58 11.78 8.73
N LEU A 63 -9.66 10.88 8.38
CA LEU A 63 -9.62 9.53 8.94
C LEU A 63 -9.44 9.58 10.46
N ALA A 64 -8.49 10.36 10.97
CA ALA A 64 -8.20 10.47 12.41
C ALA A 64 -9.36 11.06 13.24
N ARG A 65 -10.04 12.11 12.76
CA ARG A 65 -11.17 12.76 13.45
C ARG A 65 -12.38 11.82 13.55
N ARG A 66 -12.62 11.02 12.52
CA ARG A 66 -13.75 10.08 12.48
C ARG A 66 -13.47 8.79 13.27
N TRP A 67 -12.24 8.29 13.25
CA TRP A 67 -11.83 7.16 14.10
C TRP A 67 -11.98 7.45 15.60
N ALA A 68 -11.76 8.71 16.01
CA ALA A 68 -11.98 9.15 17.38
C ALA A 68 -13.47 9.20 17.80
N THR A 69 -14.40 9.26 16.84
CA THR A 69 -15.84 9.44 17.08
C THR A 69 -16.66 8.16 16.85
N ASP A 70 -16.32 7.36 15.84
CA ASP A 70 -17.11 6.18 15.42
C ASP A 70 -16.70 4.87 16.12
N GLY A 71 -15.64 4.88 16.94
CA GLY A 71 -15.25 3.71 17.72
C GLY A 71 -14.81 2.53 16.86
N LEU A 72 -13.77 2.70 16.06
CA LEU A 72 -13.01 1.61 15.44
C LEU A 72 -11.59 1.63 16.00
N PRO A 73 -11.16 0.57 16.71
CA PRO A 73 -9.76 0.50 17.09
C PRO A 73 -9.17 -0.84 16.54
N LEU A 74 -7.88 -1.00 16.23
CA LEU A 74 -6.76 -0.70 17.13
C LEU A 74 -5.34 -0.63 16.49
N SER A 75 -5.14 -0.94 15.20
CA SER A 75 -3.79 -0.90 14.57
C SER A 75 -3.80 -0.39 13.13
N THR A 76 -3.00 0.65 12.89
CA THR A 76 -2.67 1.15 11.55
C THR A 76 -1.28 0.67 11.18
N HIS A 77 -1.15 0.15 9.97
CA HIS A 77 0.09 -0.38 9.42
C HIS A 77 0.43 0.40 8.17
N TYR A 78 1.62 1.01 8.12
CA TYR A 78 2.05 1.81 6.97
C TYR A 78 3.28 1.19 6.29
N LEU A 79 3.20 1.02 4.97
CA LEU A 79 4.29 0.55 4.13
C LEU A 79 4.67 1.62 3.10
N PRO A 80 5.90 2.17 3.17
CA PRO A 80 6.34 3.21 2.24
C PRO A 80 6.65 2.67 0.84
N ALA A 81 6.61 3.55 -0.17
CA ALA A 81 6.98 3.21 -1.54
C ALA A 81 8.45 2.73 -1.64
N GLY A 82 9.36 3.37 -0.89
CA GLY A 82 10.81 3.09 -0.90
C GLY A 82 11.27 1.83 -0.15
N ARG A 83 10.38 0.85 0.10
CA ARG A 83 10.64 -0.34 0.95
C ARG A 83 11.82 -1.21 0.48
N SER A 84 12.01 -1.40 -0.83
CA SER A 84 13.18 -2.14 -1.34
C SER A 84 14.50 -1.43 -1.05
N GLY A 85 14.54 -0.10 -1.19
CA GLY A 85 15.70 0.73 -0.84
C GLY A 85 16.02 0.66 0.64
N ILE A 86 15.00 0.69 1.51
CA ILE A 86 15.15 0.49 2.95
C ILE A 86 15.77 -0.88 3.24
N MET A 87 15.31 -1.93 2.56
CA MET A 87 15.87 -3.28 2.71
C MET A 87 17.31 -3.41 2.22
N GLN A 88 17.68 -2.73 1.14
CA GLN A 88 19.08 -2.69 0.69
C GLN A 88 19.99 -1.95 1.69
N ALA A 89 19.47 -0.91 2.34
CA ALA A 89 20.18 -0.15 3.37
C ALA A 89 20.17 -0.84 4.75
N TYR A 90 19.37 -1.90 4.93
CA TYR A 90 19.12 -2.55 6.22
C TYR A 90 20.41 -2.87 7.00
N ASP A 91 21.36 -3.57 6.37
CA ASP A 91 22.62 -3.95 7.02
C ASP A 91 23.45 -2.72 7.45
N SER A 92 23.41 -1.65 6.66
CA SER A 92 24.13 -0.41 6.96
C SER A 92 23.48 0.38 8.09
N ILE A 93 22.13 0.44 8.10
CA ILE A 93 21.36 1.10 9.17
C ILE A 93 21.58 0.36 10.49
N VAL A 94 21.48 -0.96 10.47
CA VAL A 94 21.75 -1.80 11.63
C VAL A 94 23.16 -1.61 12.15
N ALA A 95 24.17 -1.66 11.27
CA ALA A 95 25.57 -1.49 11.66
C ALA A 95 25.80 -0.14 12.35
N ALA A 96 25.21 0.94 11.82
CA ALA A 96 25.29 2.28 12.41
C ALA A 96 24.61 2.35 13.78
N VAL A 97 23.43 1.74 13.94
CA VAL A 97 22.70 1.70 15.23
C VAL A 97 23.50 0.90 16.27
N LEU A 98 24.06 -0.25 15.90
CA LEU A 98 24.86 -1.08 16.81
C LEU A 98 26.17 -0.39 17.20
N GLN A 99 26.85 0.27 16.25
CA GLN A 99 28.04 1.06 16.52
C GLN A 99 27.73 2.20 17.50
N GLY A 100 26.63 2.94 17.25
CA GLY A 100 26.21 4.02 18.13
C GLY A 100 25.82 3.55 19.55
N ALA A 101 25.18 2.39 19.66
CA ALA A 101 24.85 1.80 20.96
C ALA A 101 26.10 1.29 21.73
N ALA A 102 27.12 0.79 21.01
CA ALA A 102 28.38 0.35 21.63
C ALA A 102 29.23 1.54 22.12
N GLU A 103 29.10 2.69 21.48
CA GLU A 103 29.80 3.94 21.80
C GLU A 103 29.07 4.81 22.86
N ALA A 104 28.02 4.27 23.48
CA ALA A 104 27.07 4.94 24.38
C ALA A 104 27.62 5.81 25.54
N PRO A 105 28.89 5.75 26.00
CA PRO A 105 29.41 6.80 26.89
C PRO A 105 29.57 8.17 26.22
N PHE A 106 29.60 8.24 24.88
CA PHE A 106 29.81 9.46 24.11
C PHE A 106 28.70 9.58 23.07
N GLY A 107 27.84 10.58 23.21
CA GLY A 107 26.65 10.75 22.39
C GLY A 107 26.95 10.56 20.90
N VAL A 108 26.39 9.50 20.32
CA VAL A 108 26.47 9.23 18.88
C VAL A 108 25.21 9.77 18.23
N ASP A 109 25.39 10.57 17.18
CA ASP A 109 24.32 10.90 16.25
C ASP A 109 23.97 9.64 15.44
N ILE A 110 22.96 8.91 15.90
CA ILE A 110 22.33 7.87 15.08
C ILE A 110 21.73 8.59 13.86
N PRO A 111 22.02 8.14 12.63
CA PRO A 111 21.42 8.72 11.43
C PRO A 111 19.90 8.81 11.59
N ARG A 112 19.33 10.00 11.38
CA ARG A 112 17.87 10.18 11.42
C ARG A 112 17.26 9.43 10.24
N VAL A 113 16.68 8.27 10.53
CA VAL A 113 15.88 7.52 9.56
C VAL A 113 14.52 8.21 9.45
N PRO A 114 13.97 8.43 8.24
CA PRO A 114 12.61 8.94 8.08
C PRO A 114 11.61 8.10 8.89
N GLY A 115 10.59 8.72 9.48
CA GLY A 115 9.65 8.05 10.40
C GLY A 115 9.03 6.78 9.82
N ALA A 116 8.54 6.86 8.58
CA ALA A 116 8.02 5.74 7.79
C ALA A 116 9.00 4.55 7.69
N ALA A 117 10.27 4.84 7.40
CA ALA A 117 11.30 3.81 7.28
C ALA A 117 11.65 3.21 8.64
N ALA A 118 11.68 4.03 9.70
CA ALA A 118 11.92 3.56 11.07
C ALA A 118 10.80 2.64 11.56
N GLU A 119 9.54 2.97 11.26
CA GLU A 119 8.38 2.13 11.59
C GLU A 119 8.45 0.78 10.87
N PHE A 120 8.69 0.81 9.56
CA PHE A 120 8.88 -0.39 8.74
C PHE A 120 9.99 -1.29 9.29
N LEU A 121 11.18 -0.73 9.56
CA LEU A 121 12.30 -1.46 10.16
C LEU A 121 11.99 -2.00 11.56
N THR A 122 11.25 -1.24 12.36
CA THR A 122 10.85 -1.66 13.72
C THR A 122 9.97 -2.90 13.66
N VAL A 123 9.01 -2.95 12.72
CA VAL A 123 8.16 -4.13 12.51
C VAL A 123 9.03 -5.35 12.16
N LEU A 124 9.96 -5.20 11.22
CA LEU A 124 10.88 -6.27 10.79
C LEU A 124 11.75 -6.80 11.93
N VAL A 125 12.27 -5.92 12.79
CA VAL A 125 13.15 -6.30 13.91
C VAL A 125 12.36 -6.83 15.12
N SER A 126 11.17 -6.29 15.40
CA SER A 126 10.39 -6.58 16.61
C SER A 126 9.90 -8.04 16.71
N ARG A 127 9.84 -8.77 15.58
CA ARG A 127 9.55 -10.22 15.55
C ARG A 127 10.57 -11.10 16.27
N TRP A 128 11.80 -10.63 16.48
CA TRP A 128 12.82 -11.37 17.26
C TRP A 128 12.31 -11.77 18.66
N ARG A 129 11.51 -10.93 19.32
CA ARG A 129 11.01 -11.22 20.68
C ARG A 129 9.79 -12.13 20.71
N SER A 130 8.98 -12.14 19.66
CA SER A 130 7.63 -12.74 19.67
C SER A 130 7.56 -14.09 18.96
N GLU A 131 8.43 -14.40 18.00
CA GLU A 131 8.55 -15.77 17.44
C GLU A 131 9.17 -16.76 18.42
N ARG A 132 10.09 -16.29 19.28
CA ARG A 132 10.67 -17.04 20.42
C ARG A 132 9.62 -17.64 21.38
N ARG A 133 8.39 -17.07 21.40
CA ARG A 133 7.26 -17.56 22.21
C ARG A 133 6.24 -18.40 21.43
N ARG A 134 6.24 -18.33 20.09
CA ARG A 134 5.17 -18.86 19.23
C ARG A 134 5.44 -20.25 18.62
N ALA A 135 6.69 -20.73 18.62
CA ALA A 135 7.07 -22.03 18.07
C ALA A 135 6.45 -23.28 18.78
N THR A 136 5.62 -23.10 19.81
CA THR A 136 5.03 -24.19 20.63
C THR A 136 3.53 -24.39 20.47
N ARG A 137 2.82 -23.67 19.59
CA ARG A 137 1.37 -23.86 19.38
C ARG A 137 1.03 -24.15 17.91
N ARG A 138 0.39 -25.30 17.68
CA ARG A 138 -0.22 -25.73 16.42
C ARG A 138 -1.34 -24.70 16.09
N ARG A 139 -1.13 -23.86 15.07
CA ARG A 139 -2.04 -22.78 14.69
C ARG A 139 -3.10 -23.30 13.71
N SER A 140 -4.34 -22.82 13.80
CA SER A 140 -5.19 -22.75 12.60
C SER A 140 -4.70 -21.57 11.77
N THR A 141 -4.56 -21.74 10.46
CA THR A 141 -4.21 -20.65 9.53
C THR A 141 -5.34 -19.62 9.52
N SER A 142 -4.99 -18.33 9.54
CA SER A 142 -5.98 -17.26 9.33
C SER A 142 -6.17 -17.00 7.83
N PRO A 143 -7.30 -16.44 7.39
CA PRO A 143 -7.50 -16.08 5.98
C PRO A 143 -6.41 -15.12 5.45
N VAL A 144 -5.90 -14.22 6.30
CA VAL A 144 -4.75 -13.35 5.97
C VAL A 144 -3.48 -14.17 5.74
N ASP A 145 -3.18 -15.13 6.61
CA ASP A 145 -1.99 -15.98 6.44
C ASP A 145 -2.06 -16.82 5.14
N GLU A 146 -3.25 -17.28 4.77
CA GLU A 146 -3.48 -18.06 3.54
C GLU A 146 -3.30 -17.20 2.29
N ALA A 147 -3.88 -15.99 2.27
CA ALA A 147 -3.72 -15.04 1.18
C ALA A 147 -2.25 -14.67 0.94
N ILE A 148 -1.48 -14.45 2.02
CA ILE A 148 -0.05 -14.15 1.92
C ILE A 148 0.70 -15.37 1.36
N ALA A 149 0.45 -16.57 1.88
CA ALA A 149 1.14 -17.79 1.44
C ALA A 149 0.93 -18.09 -0.06
N GLN A 150 -0.30 -17.88 -0.54
CA GLN A 150 -0.65 -18.03 -1.96
C GLN A 150 0.01 -16.96 -2.84
N PHE A 151 0.06 -15.72 -2.36
CA PHE A 151 0.78 -14.65 -3.05
C PHE A 151 2.29 -14.94 -3.12
N GLU A 152 2.91 -15.42 -2.04
CA GLU A 152 4.32 -15.82 -2.06
C GLU A 152 4.59 -16.94 -3.07
N ALA A 153 3.75 -17.98 -3.06
CA ALA A 153 3.90 -19.11 -3.96
C ALA A 153 3.90 -18.70 -5.44
N THR A 154 3.07 -17.70 -5.80
CA THR A 154 2.91 -17.26 -7.18
C THR A 154 3.81 -16.09 -7.58
N ALA A 155 4.09 -15.16 -6.67
CA ALA A 155 4.82 -13.92 -6.95
C ALA A 155 6.33 -14.03 -6.67
N LEU A 156 6.74 -14.77 -5.62
CA LEU A 156 8.14 -14.97 -5.29
C LEU A 156 8.75 -16.17 -6.03
N ASN A 157 7.95 -17.21 -6.29
CA ASN A 157 8.47 -18.50 -6.79
C ASN A 157 9.59 -19.04 -5.89
N GLY A 158 9.44 -18.86 -4.57
CA GLY A 158 10.42 -19.15 -3.53
C GLY A 158 9.92 -18.67 -2.17
N GLU A 159 10.72 -18.87 -1.13
CA GLU A 159 10.34 -18.53 0.25
C GLU A 159 11.32 -17.50 0.83
N VAL A 160 10.81 -16.55 1.60
CA VAL A 160 11.63 -15.66 2.42
C VAL A 160 11.63 -16.18 3.84
N THR A 161 12.82 -16.50 4.32
CA THR A 161 13.07 -16.97 5.69
C THR A 161 13.84 -15.92 6.46
N ILE A 162 13.50 -15.82 7.74
CA ILE A 162 14.14 -14.89 8.66
C ILE A 162 14.86 -15.72 9.70
N ASP A 163 16.18 -15.57 9.74
CA ASP A 163 17.00 -16.24 10.73
C ASP A 163 17.25 -15.30 11.92
N PHE A 164 16.73 -15.71 13.06
CA PHE A 164 16.91 -15.07 14.37
C PHE A 164 17.94 -15.85 15.20
N THR A 165 19.09 -16.24 14.63
CA THR A 165 20.12 -16.98 15.40
C THR A 165 20.52 -16.25 16.69
N ASP A 166 20.81 -17.02 17.74
CA ASP A 166 21.34 -16.52 19.02
C ASP A 166 22.78 -15.98 18.93
N THR A 167 23.40 -16.06 17.76
CA THR A 167 24.79 -15.67 17.52
C THR A 167 24.95 -14.28 16.89
N GLY A 168 23.85 -13.65 16.42
CA GLY A 168 23.87 -12.37 15.73
C GLY A 168 23.03 -11.28 16.44
N PRO A 169 23.41 -10.00 16.35
CA PRO A 169 22.68 -8.89 16.98
C PRO A 169 21.37 -8.51 16.25
N VAL A 170 21.14 -9.00 15.03
CA VAL A 170 19.98 -8.66 14.18
C VAL A 170 19.48 -9.82 13.32
N PRO A 171 18.20 -9.81 12.89
CA PRO A 171 17.68 -10.81 11.97
C PRO A 171 18.34 -10.73 10.60
N THR A 172 18.63 -11.89 10.03
CA THR A 172 19.13 -12.05 8.65
C THR A 172 18.01 -12.55 7.76
N PHE A 173 17.82 -11.92 6.61
CA PHE A 173 16.80 -12.29 5.62
C PHE A 173 17.41 -13.12 4.50
N THR A 174 16.90 -14.32 4.28
CA THR A 174 17.36 -15.24 3.23
C THR A 174 16.20 -15.56 2.29
N TYR A 175 16.43 -15.34 1.00
CA TYR A 175 15.53 -15.77 -0.05
C TYR A 175 15.96 -17.16 -0.56
N ARG A 176 15.07 -18.14 -0.39
CA ARG A 176 15.23 -19.51 -0.89
C ARG A 176 14.55 -19.65 -2.23
N SER A 177 15.35 -19.71 -3.28
CA SER A 177 14.87 -19.90 -4.64
C SER A 177 15.04 -21.36 -5.10
N PRO A 178 14.37 -21.79 -6.19
CA PRO A 178 14.53 -23.14 -6.73
C PRO A 178 15.96 -23.48 -7.17
N ILE A 179 16.79 -22.47 -7.44
CA ILE A 179 18.17 -22.62 -7.89
C ILE A 179 19.20 -22.43 -6.76
N GLY A 180 18.76 -22.08 -5.55
CA GLY A 180 19.61 -21.91 -4.39
C GLY A 180 19.20 -20.76 -3.47
N ASP A 181 19.85 -20.70 -2.31
CA ASP A 181 19.63 -19.70 -1.29
C ASP A 181 20.55 -18.49 -1.50
N LEU A 182 20.01 -17.29 -1.29
CA LEU A 182 20.77 -16.05 -1.34
C LEU A 182 20.31 -15.06 -0.25
N PRO A 183 21.21 -14.18 0.21
CA PRO A 183 20.80 -13.04 1.04
C PRO A 183 19.72 -12.24 0.32
N LEU A 184 18.65 -11.85 1.02
CA LEU A 184 17.52 -11.14 0.42
C LEU A 184 17.96 -9.87 -0.32
N VAL A 185 18.93 -9.14 0.24
CA VAL A 185 19.53 -7.93 -0.37
C VAL A 185 20.20 -8.16 -1.73
N ARG A 186 20.45 -9.41 -2.11
CA ARG A 186 21.00 -9.81 -3.42
C ARG A 186 19.96 -10.39 -4.37
N ALA A 187 18.69 -10.42 -3.97
CA ALA A 187 17.61 -10.88 -4.82
C ALA A 187 17.26 -9.86 -5.91
N SER A 188 16.45 -10.28 -6.89
CA SER A 188 15.97 -9.38 -7.94
C SER A 188 15.11 -8.26 -7.35
N SER A 189 15.00 -7.13 -8.07
CA SER A 189 14.20 -5.98 -7.62
C SER A 189 12.75 -6.39 -7.27
N SER A 190 12.10 -7.20 -8.10
CA SER A 190 10.73 -7.66 -7.81
C SER A 190 10.65 -8.54 -6.55
N VAL A 191 11.66 -9.36 -6.25
CA VAL A 191 11.70 -10.12 -4.98
C VAL A 191 11.92 -9.18 -3.81
N LEU A 192 12.80 -8.18 -3.96
CA LEU A 192 13.05 -7.16 -2.93
C LEU A 192 11.85 -6.26 -2.64
N GLU A 193 10.89 -6.17 -3.55
CA GLU A 193 9.62 -5.45 -3.32
C GLU A 193 8.57 -6.33 -2.64
N VAL A 194 8.44 -7.57 -3.11
CA VAL A 194 7.42 -8.52 -2.63
C VAL A 194 7.76 -9.11 -1.26
N ALA A 195 9.02 -9.51 -1.07
CA ALA A 195 9.46 -10.18 0.14
C ALA A 195 9.21 -9.38 1.41
N PRO A 196 9.56 -8.08 1.47
CA PRO A 196 9.41 -7.30 2.70
C PRO A 196 7.95 -7.00 2.99
N LEU A 197 7.12 -6.78 1.96
CA LEU A 197 5.67 -6.72 2.09
C LEU A 197 5.14 -8.01 2.71
N SER A 198 5.47 -9.18 2.15
CA SER A 198 5.02 -10.46 2.70
C SER A 198 5.44 -10.66 4.16
N VAL A 199 6.71 -10.37 4.49
CA VAL A 199 7.22 -10.48 5.86
C VAL A 199 6.48 -9.53 6.80
N TYR A 200 6.24 -8.29 6.36
CA TYR A 200 5.51 -7.30 7.12
C TYR A 200 4.08 -7.76 7.38
N LEU A 201 3.36 -8.23 6.36
CA LEU A 201 1.96 -8.65 6.49
C LEU A 201 1.82 -9.88 7.40
N ARG A 202 2.77 -10.83 7.33
CA ARG A 202 2.74 -12.07 8.12
C ARG A 202 2.56 -11.74 9.60
N GLY A 203 1.41 -12.10 10.16
CA GLY A 203 1.10 -12.02 11.59
C GLY A 203 1.20 -10.63 12.24
N HIS A 204 1.19 -9.55 11.46
CA HIS A 204 1.04 -8.17 11.94
C HIS A 204 -0.31 -7.58 11.55
N VAL A 205 -0.82 -7.94 10.37
CA VAL A 205 -2.10 -7.48 9.87
C VAL A 205 -3.16 -8.55 10.12
N GLY A 206 -4.32 -8.14 10.63
CA GLY A 206 -5.48 -9.00 10.88
C GLY A 206 -6.81 -8.31 10.59
N GLU A 207 -7.89 -9.04 10.80
CA GLU A 207 -9.26 -8.52 10.68
C GLU A 207 -9.43 -7.25 11.54
N GLY A 208 -9.97 -6.19 10.94
CA GLY A 208 -10.19 -4.89 11.57
C GLY A 208 -9.00 -3.92 11.49
N ASP A 209 -7.82 -4.36 11.03
CA ASP A 209 -6.67 -3.47 10.87
C ASP A 209 -6.78 -2.58 9.63
N LEU A 210 -6.16 -1.40 9.70
CA LEU A 210 -5.90 -0.56 8.53
C LEU A 210 -4.50 -0.81 7.99
N LEU A 211 -4.42 -1.12 6.71
CA LEU A 211 -3.20 -1.31 5.95
C LEU A 211 -3.09 -0.21 4.90
N ILE A 212 -2.10 0.66 5.05
CA ILE A 212 -1.75 1.71 4.10
C ILE A 212 -0.50 1.27 3.34
N ILE A 213 -0.58 1.16 2.02
CA ILE A 213 0.56 0.79 1.18
C ILE A 213 0.75 1.83 0.08
N GLU A 214 1.92 2.46 0.06
CA GLU A 214 2.30 3.27 -1.08
C GLU A 214 2.92 2.41 -2.19
N GLU A 215 2.48 2.68 -3.42
CA GLU A 215 2.96 2.04 -4.66
C GLU A 215 3.20 0.52 -4.49
N PRO A 216 2.16 -0.27 -4.15
CA PRO A 216 2.30 -1.73 -4.01
C PRO A 216 2.81 -2.41 -5.30
N GLU A 217 2.67 -1.76 -6.46
CA GLU A 217 3.15 -2.19 -7.77
C GLU A 217 4.64 -1.89 -8.07
N ALA A 218 5.30 -1.07 -7.25
CA ALA A 218 6.62 -0.53 -7.56
C ALA A 218 7.60 -1.66 -7.92
N HIS A 219 8.33 -1.50 -9.03
CA HIS A 219 9.27 -2.47 -9.60
C HIS A 219 8.72 -3.90 -9.82
N LEU A 220 7.40 -4.09 -9.86
CA LEU A 220 6.76 -5.36 -10.19
C LEU A 220 6.46 -5.43 -11.69
N HIS A 221 6.74 -6.61 -12.26
CA HIS A 221 6.25 -6.97 -13.59
C HIS A 221 4.71 -6.89 -13.62
N PRO A 222 4.05 -6.50 -14.73
CA PRO A 222 2.59 -6.39 -14.80
C PRO A 222 1.84 -7.65 -14.32
N ALA A 223 2.35 -8.84 -14.64
CA ALA A 223 1.82 -10.11 -14.12
C ALA A 223 1.81 -10.19 -12.58
N ASN A 224 2.83 -9.65 -11.90
CA ASN A 224 2.91 -9.58 -10.44
C ASN A 224 2.03 -8.46 -9.87
N GLN A 225 1.79 -7.38 -10.61
CA GLN A 225 0.80 -6.36 -10.21
C GLN A 225 -0.61 -6.96 -10.17
N ARG A 226 -0.95 -7.84 -11.11
CA ARG A 226 -2.23 -8.58 -11.07
C ARG A 226 -2.32 -9.51 -9.85
N ARG A 227 -1.21 -10.15 -9.46
CA ARG A 227 -1.15 -10.97 -8.24
C ARG A 227 -1.23 -10.11 -6.98
N MET A 228 -0.64 -8.91 -7.00
CA MET A 228 -0.76 -7.93 -5.92
C MET A 228 -2.22 -7.52 -5.71
N ALA A 229 -2.94 -7.15 -6.77
CA ALA A 229 -4.37 -6.83 -6.67
C ALA A 229 -5.20 -7.99 -6.06
N ARG A 230 -4.89 -9.24 -6.41
CA ARG A 230 -5.53 -10.42 -5.82
C ARG A 230 -5.23 -10.58 -4.33
N LEU A 231 -3.98 -10.36 -3.92
CA LEU A 231 -3.62 -10.32 -2.50
C LEU A 231 -4.43 -9.23 -1.77
N LEU A 232 -4.47 -8.00 -2.30
CA LEU A 232 -5.22 -6.90 -1.69
C LEU A 232 -6.70 -7.24 -1.55
N ALA A 233 -7.31 -7.81 -2.58
CA ALA A 233 -8.71 -8.26 -2.51
C ALA A 233 -8.91 -9.35 -1.46
N ALA A 234 -8.02 -10.34 -1.38
CA ALA A 234 -8.10 -11.40 -0.38
C ALA A 234 -7.93 -10.85 1.06
N LEU A 235 -7.08 -9.84 1.27
CA LEU A 235 -6.95 -9.14 2.56
C LEU A 235 -8.25 -8.39 2.91
N ILE A 236 -8.87 -7.70 1.94
CA ILE A 236 -10.17 -7.04 2.14
C ILE A 236 -11.25 -8.08 2.51
N ARG A 237 -11.27 -9.23 1.84
CA ARG A 237 -12.17 -10.34 2.17
C ARG A 237 -11.92 -10.94 3.56
N ALA A 238 -10.69 -10.82 4.07
CA ALA A 238 -10.33 -11.19 5.44
C ALA A 238 -10.64 -10.10 6.48
N GLY A 239 -11.28 -9.01 6.07
CA GLY A 239 -11.71 -7.92 6.95
C GLY A 239 -10.64 -6.86 7.23
N VAL A 240 -9.56 -6.82 6.43
CA VAL A 240 -8.54 -5.77 6.49
C VAL A 240 -9.02 -4.55 5.71
N PHE A 241 -8.91 -3.36 6.29
CA PHE A 241 -9.13 -2.11 5.56
C PHE A 241 -7.86 -1.73 4.81
N VAL A 242 -7.96 -1.51 3.49
CA VAL A 242 -6.79 -1.30 2.64
C VAL A 242 -6.90 0.07 1.97
N LEU A 243 -5.87 0.89 2.16
CA LEU A 243 -5.66 2.15 1.46
C LEU A 243 -4.37 2.04 0.65
N ILE A 244 -4.43 2.36 -0.63
CA ILE A 244 -3.24 2.36 -1.49
C ILE A 244 -3.09 3.67 -2.25
N THR A 245 -1.85 4.05 -2.53
CA THR A 245 -1.53 4.98 -3.61
C THR A 245 -0.94 4.18 -4.76
N THR A 246 -1.29 4.53 -5.99
CA THR A 246 -0.83 3.80 -7.18
C THR A 246 -0.79 4.73 -8.38
N HIS A 247 0.17 4.46 -9.25
CA HIS A 247 0.28 5.04 -10.59
C HIS A 247 0.05 3.97 -11.68
N SER A 248 -0.42 2.77 -11.30
CA SER A 248 -0.56 1.65 -12.22
C SER A 248 -1.98 1.43 -12.68
N ASP A 249 -2.19 1.65 -13.98
CA ASP A 249 -3.42 1.27 -14.67
C ASP A 249 -3.66 -0.25 -14.59
N TYR A 250 -2.61 -1.08 -14.66
CA TYR A 250 -2.76 -2.54 -14.53
C TYR A 250 -3.30 -2.97 -13.16
N LEU A 251 -2.88 -2.29 -12.08
CA LEU A 251 -3.36 -2.58 -10.74
C LEU A 251 -4.83 -2.15 -10.60
N VAL A 252 -5.16 -0.94 -11.07
CA VAL A 252 -6.53 -0.39 -11.06
C VAL A 252 -7.47 -1.28 -11.87
N GLU A 253 -7.11 -1.64 -13.10
CA GLU A 253 -7.91 -2.50 -13.96
C GLU A 253 -8.10 -3.90 -13.37
N GLN A 254 -7.06 -4.47 -12.75
CA GLN A 254 -7.23 -5.74 -12.08
C GLN A 254 -8.17 -5.63 -10.86
N LEU A 255 -8.13 -4.56 -10.08
CA LEU A 255 -9.08 -4.33 -8.97
C LEU A 255 -10.52 -4.17 -9.48
N ARG A 256 -10.73 -3.45 -10.59
CA ARG A 256 -12.03 -3.36 -11.29
C ARG A 256 -12.53 -4.74 -11.71
N ALA A 257 -11.66 -5.56 -12.31
CA ALA A 257 -12.00 -6.92 -12.71
C ALA A 257 -12.39 -7.81 -11.51
N LEU A 258 -11.69 -7.70 -10.37
CA LEU A 258 -12.03 -8.44 -9.15
C LEU A 258 -13.35 -7.97 -8.51
N ARG A 259 -13.67 -6.68 -8.65
CA ARG A 259 -14.98 -6.12 -8.29
C ARG A 259 -16.09 -6.63 -9.21
N MET A 260 -15.87 -6.69 -10.51
CA MET A 260 -16.79 -7.30 -11.47
C MET A 260 -17.02 -8.78 -11.16
N ALA A 261 -15.96 -9.53 -10.85
CA ALA A 261 -16.05 -10.94 -10.48
C ALA A 261 -16.91 -11.16 -9.23
N GLY A 262 -17.00 -10.19 -8.32
CA GLY A 262 -17.86 -10.25 -7.15
C GLY A 262 -19.37 -10.25 -7.44
N GLU A 263 -19.79 -9.86 -8.66
CA GLU A 263 -21.18 -9.91 -9.12
C GLU A 263 -21.57 -11.30 -9.67
N LEU A 264 -20.59 -12.16 -9.93
CA LEU A 264 -20.84 -13.49 -10.49
C LEU A 264 -21.30 -14.48 -9.41
N PRO A 265 -22.11 -15.50 -9.78
CA PRO A 265 -22.34 -16.68 -8.96
C PRO A 265 -21.02 -17.35 -8.54
N ALA A 266 -21.02 -18.04 -7.40
CA ALA A 266 -19.79 -18.55 -6.81
C ALA A 266 -19.05 -19.59 -7.68
N ASP A 267 -19.80 -20.39 -8.44
CA ASP A 267 -19.30 -21.38 -9.39
C ASP A 267 -18.65 -20.72 -10.61
N GLU A 268 -19.33 -19.77 -11.25
CA GLU A 268 -18.76 -19.00 -12.37
C GLU A 268 -17.55 -18.16 -11.94
N ARG A 269 -17.61 -17.54 -10.76
CA ARG A 269 -16.49 -16.78 -10.21
C ARG A 269 -15.26 -17.65 -9.97
N ALA A 270 -15.45 -18.87 -9.46
CA ALA A 270 -14.35 -19.80 -9.24
C ALA A 270 -13.70 -20.23 -10.55
N GLU A 271 -14.47 -20.38 -11.63
CA GLU A 271 -13.93 -20.67 -12.96
C GLU A 271 -13.10 -19.50 -13.52
N VAL A 272 -13.57 -18.26 -13.37
CA VAL A 272 -12.87 -17.06 -13.90
C VAL A 272 -11.61 -16.71 -13.10
N LEU A 273 -11.67 -16.81 -11.77
CA LEU A 273 -10.55 -16.45 -10.90
C LEU A 273 -9.56 -17.59 -10.68
N ASP A 274 -9.96 -18.82 -11.02
CA ASP A 274 -9.18 -20.06 -11.02
C ASP A 274 -8.37 -20.26 -9.73
N GLU A 275 -7.08 -19.91 -9.75
CA GLU A 275 -6.15 -20.10 -8.63
C GLU A 275 -6.50 -19.32 -7.36
N THR A 276 -7.40 -18.32 -7.42
CA THR A 276 -7.71 -17.36 -6.33
C THR A 276 -9.22 -17.03 -6.22
N PRO A 277 -10.10 -18.03 -6.03
CA PRO A 277 -11.56 -17.81 -6.07
C PRO A 277 -12.09 -16.90 -4.96
N GLU A 278 -11.35 -16.77 -3.86
CA GLU A 278 -11.60 -15.85 -2.75
C GLU A 278 -11.20 -14.40 -3.05
N ALA A 279 -10.37 -14.12 -4.07
CA ALA A 279 -9.87 -12.78 -4.36
C ALA A 279 -10.87 -11.97 -5.19
N TYR A 280 -12.01 -11.58 -4.60
CA TYR A 280 -13.01 -10.74 -5.26
C TYR A 280 -13.45 -9.59 -4.34
N LEU A 281 -14.14 -8.60 -4.91
CA LEU A 281 -14.68 -7.46 -4.16
C LEU A 281 -16.19 -7.37 -4.39
N ARG A 282 -16.97 -7.09 -3.35
CA ARG A 282 -18.43 -6.93 -3.42
C ARG A 282 -18.81 -5.47 -3.57
N GLY A 283 -20.01 -5.23 -4.11
CA GLY A 283 -20.81 -4.01 -3.91
C GLY A 283 -20.00 -2.70 -3.90
N ASP A 284 -19.68 -2.27 -2.70
CA ASP A 284 -19.04 -1.01 -2.38
C ASP A 284 -17.65 -1.13 -1.74
N GLU A 285 -17.07 -2.34 -1.73
CA GLU A 285 -15.75 -2.64 -1.16
C GLU A 285 -14.57 -2.03 -1.96
N LEU A 286 -14.85 -1.34 -3.08
CA LEU A 286 -13.85 -0.67 -3.92
C LEU A 286 -14.24 0.79 -4.18
N GLY A 287 -13.35 1.71 -3.82
CA GLY A 287 -13.38 3.11 -4.26
C GLY A 287 -12.07 3.43 -4.99
N ILE A 288 -12.16 4.06 -6.16
CA ILE A 288 -11.00 4.45 -6.97
C ILE A 288 -11.09 5.96 -7.14
N TYR A 289 -10.02 6.68 -6.84
CA TYR A 289 -9.99 8.14 -6.93
C TYR A 289 -8.82 8.58 -7.80
N LEU A 290 -9.14 9.31 -8.87
CA LEU A 290 -8.15 9.99 -9.70
C LEU A 290 -7.87 11.37 -9.11
N PHE A 291 -6.60 11.68 -8.97
CA PHE A 291 -6.14 13.01 -8.58
C PHE A 291 -5.72 13.75 -9.84
N ASP A 292 -6.43 14.84 -10.11
CA ASP A 292 -6.11 15.73 -11.22
C ASP A 292 -5.43 16.98 -10.67
N GLY A 293 -4.21 17.22 -11.13
CA GLY A 293 -3.44 18.41 -10.77
C GLY A 293 -3.90 19.58 -11.61
N ALA A 294 -4.34 20.66 -10.97
CA ALA A 294 -4.57 21.93 -11.62
C ALA A 294 -3.25 22.69 -11.73
N TYR A 295 -2.94 23.14 -12.95
CA TYR A 295 -1.78 23.97 -13.24
C TYR A 295 -2.25 25.26 -13.90
N ASP A 296 -1.62 26.39 -13.56
CA ASP A 296 -1.89 27.66 -14.22
C ASP A 296 -1.25 27.75 -15.62
N ASP A 297 -1.47 28.87 -16.32
CA ASP A 297 -0.89 29.11 -17.66
C ASP A 297 0.65 29.16 -17.66
N ALA A 298 1.29 29.33 -16.50
CA ALA A 298 2.74 29.28 -16.33
C ALA A 298 3.26 27.87 -16.01
N GLY A 299 2.36 26.89 -15.83
CA GLY A 299 2.67 25.52 -15.44
C GLY A 299 2.97 25.37 -13.95
N GLU A 300 2.66 26.38 -13.12
CA GLU A 300 2.76 26.25 -11.67
C GLU A 300 1.55 25.47 -11.13
N PHE A 301 1.81 24.56 -10.18
CA PHE A 301 0.76 23.78 -9.54
C PHE A 301 -0.09 24.71 -8.66
N VAL A 302 -1.39 24.78 -8.95
CA VAL A 302 -2.35 25.65 -8.23
C VAL A 302 -3.35 24.87 -7.40
N GLY A 303 -3.27 23.54 -7.39
CA GLY A 303 -4.08 22.70 -6.52
C GLY A 303 -4.33 21.33 -7.14
N SER A 304 -5.05 20.48 -6.41
CA SER A 304 -5.47 19.17 -6.91
C SER A 304 -6.93 18.92 -6.60
N THR A 305 -7.62 18.28 -7.54
CA THR A 305 -8.98 17.79 -7.32
C THR A 305 -8.99 16.28 -7.30
N ALA A 306 -9.84 15.69 -6.45
CA ALA A 306 -10.09 14.26 -6.44
C ALA A 306 -11.42 13.97 -7.15
N ARG A 307 -11.41 12.98 -8.04
CA ARG A 307 -12.59 12.48 -8.73
C ARG A 307 -12.70 10.98 -8.50
N GLU A 308 -13.84 10.52 -7.99
CA GLU A 308 -14.11 9.08 -7.98
C GLU A 308 -14.25 8.56 -9.41
N LEU A 309 -13.50 7.50 -9.74
CA LEU A 309 -13.61 6.79 -11.00
C LEU A 309 -14.65 5.68 -10.87
N PRO A 310 -15.45 5.43 -11.92
CA PRO A 310 -16.35 4.29 -11.92
C PRO A 310 -15.54 2.99 -11.87
N TRP A 311 -16.07 1.97 -11.19
CA TRP A 311 -15.47 0.64 -11.18
C TRP A 311 -15.73 -0.13 -12.48
N ARG A 312 -16.77 0.25 -13.24
CA ARG A 312 -17.11 -0.30 -14.55
C ARG A 312 -16.84 0.75 -15.62
N VAL A 313 -15.96 0.42 -16.56
CA VAL A 313 -15.65 1.25 -17.73
C VAL A 313 -16.54 0.80 -18.89
N THR A 314 -17.01 1.77 -19.67
CA THR A 314 -17.79 1.61 -20.88
C THR A 314 -17.04 2.21 -22.07
N ASP A 315 -17.42 1.86 -23.30
CA ASP A 315 -16.77 2.37 -24.51
C ASP A 315 -16.85 3.91 -24.65
N ASP A 316 -17.72 4.56 -23.88
CA ASP A 316 -17.89 6.02 -23.83
C ASP A 316 -16.95 6.72 -22.82
N ASP A 317 -16.24 5.95 -21.97
CA ASP A 317 -15.31 6.51 -21.00
C ASP A 317 -13.97 6.87 -21.65
N GLU A 318 -13.39 8.01 -21.27
CA GLU A 318 -12.07 8.40 -21.77
C GLU A 318 -10.98 7.39 -21.36
N PRO A 319 -10.10 6.98 -22.30
CA PRO A 319 -8.98 6.09 -21.98
C PRO A 319 -8.10 6.71 -20.90
N GLY A 320 -7.53 5.86 -20.03
CA GLY A 320 -6.60 6.30 -18.98
C GLY A 320 -5.37 7.02 -19.56
N TYR A 321 -4.67 7.82 -18.74
CA TYR A 321 -3.49 8.56 -19.20
C TYR A 321 -2.44 7.64 -19.86
N TYR A 322 -2.14 6.48 -19.27
CA TYR A 322 -1.15 5.58 -19.87
C TYR A 322 -1.69 4.86 -21.10
N GLU A 323 -2.99 4.58 -21.17
CA GLU A 323 -3.62 4.06 -22.38
C GLU A 323 -3.52 5.08 -23.54
N GLN A 324 -3.68 6.37 -23.26
CA GLN A 324 -3.45 7.43 -24.24
C GLN A 324 -1.97 7.49 -24.68
N VAL A 325 -1.02 7.32 -23.76
CA VAL A 325 0.41 7.25 -24.07
C VAL A 325 0.74 6.00 -24.91
N ASP A 326 0.21 4.84 -24.55
CA ASP A 326 0.40 3.58 -25.28
C ASP A 326 -0.18 3.67 -26.70
N GLN A 327 -1.37 4.27 -26.84
CA GLN A 327 -1.98 4.52 -28.15
C GLN A 327 -1.14 5.47 -28.99
N ALA A 328 -0.63 6.56 -28.40
CA ALA A 328 0.24 7.51 -29.10
C ALA A 328 1.54 6.85 -29.59
N LEU A 329 2.16 6.01 -28.74
CA LEU A 329 3.34 5.23 -29.11
C LEU A 329 3.04 4.23 -30.23
N TYR A 330 1.90 3.55 -30.16
CA TYR A 330 1.46 2.61 -31.20
C TYR A 330 1.25 3.31 -32.56
N ASP A 331 0.61 4.47 -32.54
CA ASP A 331 0.36 5.28 -33.73
C ASP A 331 1.67 5.82 -34.34
N GLU A 332 2.62 6.23 -33.49
CA GLU A 332 3.97 6.64 -33.91
C GLU A 332 4.71 5.48 -34.59
N LEU A 333 4.76 4.31 -33.95
CA LEU A 333 5.43 3.12 -34.48
C LEU A 333 4.81 2.69 -35.81
N THR A 334 3.48 2.62 -35.89
CA THR A 334 2.75 2.27 -37.12
C THR A 334 3.07 3.26 -38.25
N THR A 335 3.16 4.55 -37.92
CA THR A 335 3.52 5.58 -38.89
C THR A 335 4.95 5.43 -39.40
N LEU A 336 5.89 5.12 -38.50
CA LEU A 336 7.29 4.87 -38.85
C LEU A 336 7.44 3.64 -39.73
N GLU A 337 6.81 2.51 -39.38
CA GLU A 337 6.83 1.29 -40.17
C GLU A 337 6.29 1.52 -41.58
N ARG A 338 5.12 2.15 -41.71
CA ARG A 338 4.53 2.49 -43.03
C ARG A 338 5.48 3.31 -43.89
N ARG A 339 6.22 4.26 -43.30
CA ARG A 339 7.18 5.10 -44.02
C ARG A 339 8.46 4.38 -44.40
N ILE A 340 8.90 3.40 -43.63
CA ILE A 340 10.03 2.54 -43.96
C ILE A 340 9.65 1.63 -45.12
N THR A 341 8.53 0.91 -45.01
CA THR A 341 8.06 -0.02 -46.05
C THR A 341 7.71 0.68 -47.37
N ALA A 342 7.28 1.94 -47.33
CA ALA A 342 7.01 2.73 -48.54
C ALA A 342 8.28 3.21 -49.29
N LYS A 343 9.48 3.04 -48.71
CA LYS A 343 10.77 3.41 -49.32
C LYS A 343 11.52 2.23 -49.96
N ASP A 344 11.11 1.00 -49.68
CA ASP A 344 11.66 -0.24 -50.25
C ASP A 344 10.90 -0.69 -51.51
#